data_AF-A0A1X7GFE3-F1
#
_entry.id   AF-A0A1X7GFE3-F1
#
_cell.length_a   1.000
_cell.length_b   1.000
_cell.length_c   1.000
_cell.angle_alpha   90.00
_cell.angle_beta   90.00
_cell.angle_gamma   90.00
#
_symmetry.space_group_name_H-M   'P 1'
#
loop_
_entity.id
_entity.type
_entity.pdbx_description
1 polymer ?
#
loop_
_entity_poly.entity_id
_entity_poly.type
_entity_poly.pdbx_seq_one_letter_code
_entity_poly.pdbx_strand_id
1 'polypeptide(L)'
;MTTVGNVYLPRKQSVTAKHPAIIVGHPMGAVKEQSSNLYAQKLAEQGFVTLAIVLSFWGESDGRPRKLVSADIYAEDFSAGPAAGD
;
A
#
# COMPACT_ATOMS: atom_id res chain seq x y z
N MET A 1 -3.02 2.14 -15.04
CA MET A 1 -2.21 1.02 -14.55
C MET A 1 -2.70 0.72 -13.15
N THR A 2 -3.03 -0.52 -12.83
CA THR A 2 -3.73 -0.85 -11.58
C THR A 2 -2.75 -1.42 -10.57
N THR A 3 -2.64 -0.76 -9.41
CA THR A 3 -1.91 -1.28 -8.25
C THR A 3 -2.87 -1.89 -7.25
N VAL A 4 -2.38 -2.90 -6.53
CA VAL A 4 -3.13 -3.58 -5.47
C VAL A 4 -2.55 -3.23 -4.09
N GLY A 5 -3.38 -3.32 -3.06
CA GLY A 5 -2.94 -3.08 -1.69
C GLY A 5 -3.92 -3.57 -0.64
N ASN A 6 -3.44 -3.62 0.60
CA ASN A 6 -4.22 -4.04 1.77
C ASN A 6 -4.50 -2.84 2.67
N VAL A 7 -5.77 -2.61 2.99
CA VAL A 7 -6.21 -1.58 3.94
C VAL A 7 -6.28 -2.18 5.34
N TYR A 8 -5.74 -1.47 6.33
CA TYR A 8 -5.90 -1.80 7.75
C TYR A 8 -6.57 -0.65 8.49
N LEU A 9 -7.64 -0.99 9.21
CA LEU A 9 -8.41 -0.04 10.00
C LEU A 9 -8.10 -0.22 11.51
N PRO A 10 -7.99 0.88 12.26
CA PRO A 10 -7.84 0.83 13.71
C PRO A 10 -9.12 0.32 14.39
N ARG A 11 -8.96 -0.57 15.37
CA ARG A 11 -10.05 -1.38 15.97
C ARG A 11 -11.18 -0.60 16.68
N LYS A 12 -10.95 0.66 17.06
CA LYS A 12 -11.87 1.44 17.92
C LYS A 12 -12.19 2.83 17.37
N GLN A 13 -12.23 2.98 16.05
CA GLN A 13 -12.52 4.26 15.42
C GLN A 13 -13.85 4.25 14.67
N SER A 14 -14.59 5.36 14.80
CA SER A 14 -15.80 5.58 14.03
C SER A 14 -15.46 5.69 12.54
N VAL A 15 -16.06 4.84 11.71
CA VAL A 15 -15.94 4.90 10.24
C VAL A 15 -16.44 6.22 9.63
N THR A 16 -17.16 7.04 10.40
CA THR A 16 -17.67 8.35 9.95
C THR A 16 -16.74 9.53 10.29
N ALA A 17 -15.67 9.31 11.06
CA ALA A 17 -14.71 10.35 11.42
C ALA A 17 -13.54 10.40 10.43
N LYS A 18 -12.95 11.59 10.22
CA LYS A 18 -11.70 11.73 9.46
C LYS A 18 -10.54 11.20 10.31
N HIS A 19 -9.75 10.30 9.73
CA HIS A 19 -8.59 9.70 10.39
C HIS A 19 -7.30 10.03 9.63
N PRO A 20 -6.17 10.20 10.32
CA PRO A 20 -4.87 10.29 9.67
C PRO A 20 -4.58 8.95 8.97
N ALA A 21 -4.07 9.03 7.74
CA ALA A 21 -3.78 7.86 6.91
C ALA A 21 -2.28 7.78 6.56
N ILE A 22 -1.75 6.56 6.49
CA ILE A 22 -0.35 6.29 6.12
C ILE A 22 -0.31 5.23 5.02
N ILE A 23 0.40 5.53 3.93
CA ILE A 23 0.69 4.56 2.85
C ILE A 23 2.06 3.94 3.11
N VAL A 24 2.15 2.61 3.02
CA VAL A 24 3.38 1.84 3.28
C VAL A 24 3.75 1.05 2.02
N GLY A 25 4.86 1.41 1.38
CA GLY A 25 5.42 0.63 0.27
C GLY A 25 6.32 -0.50 0.74
N HIS A 26 6.46 -1.55 -0.08
CA HIS A 26 7.44 -2.60 0.18
C HIS A 26 8.86 -2.18 -0.27
N PRO A 27 9.92 -2.72 0.35
CA PRO A 27 11.29 -2.55 -0.13
C PRO A 27 11.46 -3.02 -1.57
N MET A 28 12.46 -2.48 -2.26
CA MET A 28 12.84 -2.91 -3.60
C MET A 28 13.23 -4.39 -3.62
N GLY A 29 12.62 -5.16 -4.53
CA GLY A 29 12.86 -6.61 -4.64
C GLY A 29 12.04 -7.48 -3.68
N ALA A 30 11.30 -6.89 -2.75
CA ALA A 30 10.35 -7.59 -1.87
C ALA A 30 8.92 -7.56 -2.45
N VAL A 31 8.02 -8.36 -1.88
CA VAL A 31 6.57 -8.34 -2.14
C VAL A 31 5.81 -7.92 -0.87
N LYS A 32 4.54 -7.50 -0.99
CA LYS A 32 3.75 -6.92 0.14
C LYS A 32 3.67 -7.82 1.37
N GLU A 33 3.73 -9.14 1.16
CA GLU A 33 3.59 -10.17 2.19
C GLU A 33 4.75 -10.16 3.20
N GLN A 34 5.83 -9.41 2.96
CA GLN A 34 7.00 -9.42 3.84
C GLN A 34 7.00 -8.31 4.89
N SER A 35 7.15 -7.04 4.52
CA SER A 35 7.34 -5.95 5.51
C SER A 35 6.26 -4.88 5.47
N SER A 36 5.70 -4.53 4.31
CA SER A 36 4.73 -3.43 4.23
C SER A 36 3.43 -3.75 4.97
N ASN A 37 2.92 -4.98 4.87
CA ASN A 37 1.75 -5.43 5.64
C ASN A 37 1.99 -5.38 7.16
N LEU A 38 3.17 -5.80 7.63
CA LEU A 38 3.51 -5.78 9.06
C LEU A 38 3.53 -4.34 9.59
N TYR A 39 4.20 -3.43 8.89
CA TYR A 39 4.26 -2.02 9.30
C TYR A 39 2.89 -1.36 9.24
N ALA A 40 2.11 -1.59 8.17
CA ALA A 40 0.74 -1.07 8.06
C ALA A 40 -0.13 -1.56 9.23
N GLN A 41 -0.11 -2.86 9.54
CA GLN A 41 -0.84 -3.40 10.67
C GLN A 41 -0.39 -2.78 12.01
N LYS A 42 0.91 -2.64 12.25
CA LYS A 42 1.43 -2.03 13.49
C LYS A 42 1.05 -0.57 13.63
N LEU A 43 1.06 0.20 12.54
CA LEU A 43 0.61 1.59 12.55
C LEU A 43 -0.91 1.69 12.72
N ALA A 44 -1.68 0.75 12.18
CA ALA A 44 -3.12 0.68 12.45
C ALA A 44 -3.44 0.35 13.91
N GLU A 45 -2.64 -0.49 14.56
CA GLU A 45 -2.72 -0.73 16.00
C GLU A 45 -2.44 0.55 16.82
N GLN A 46 -1.69 1.52 16.27
CA GLN A 46 -1.44 2.83 16.89
C GLN A 46 -2.49 3.90 16.55
N GLY A 47 -3.55 3.56 15.79
CA GLY A 47 -4.67 4.48 15.53
C GLY A 47 -4.65 5.18 14.17
N PHE A 48 -3.80 4.76 13.23
CA PHE A 48 -3.81 5.28 11.86
C PHE A 48 -4.68 4.40 10.95
N VAL A 49 -5.34 4.98 9.96
CA VAL A 49 -5.76 4.19 8.79
C VAL A 49 -4.50 3.92 7.97
N THR A 50 -4.29 2.70 7.51
CA THR A 50 -3.07 2.39 6.75
C THR A 50 -3.35 1.58 5.50
N LEU A 51 -2.47 1.74 4.51
CA LEU A 51 -2.56 1.07 3.22
C LEU A 51 -1.20 0.54 2.82
N ALA A 52 -1.04 -0.77 2.78
CA ALA A 52 0.16 -1.41 2.25
C ALA A 52 0.01 -1.61 0.73
N ILE A 53 0.88 -1.02 -0.08
CA ILE A 53 0.79 -1.05 -1.56
C ILE A 53 1.81 -2.00 -2.18
N VAL A 54 1.45 -2.60 -3.33
CA VAL A 54 2.38 -3.27 -4.25
C VAL A 54 2.69 -2.32 -5.39
N LEU A 55 3.97 -1.98 -5.56
CA LEU A 55 4.42 -1.08 -6.63
C LEU A 55 4.10 -1.68 -8.01
N SER A 56 3.82 -0.79 -8.96
CA SER A 56 3.64 -1.10 -10.37
C SER A 56 4.75 -2.04 -10.89
N PHE A 57 4.40 -3.00 -11.74
CA PHE A 57 5.29 -4.03 -12.32
C PHE A 57 5.76 -5.13 -11.35
N TRP A 58 5.42 -5.05 -10.05
CA TRP A 58 5.79 -6.01 -9.00
C TRP A 58 4.59 -6.80 -8.47
N GLY A 59 4.87 -7.95 -7.85
CA GLY A 59 3.86 -8.78 -7.16
C GLY A 59 2.57 -9.02 -7.96
N GLU A 60 1.45 -8.67 -7.37
CA GLU A 60 0.11 -8.76 -7.96
C GLU A 60 -0.33 -7.50 -8.72
N SER A 61 0.45 -6.41 -8.66
CA SER A 61 0.15 -5.20 -9.43
C SER A 61 0.44 -5.42 -10.92
N ASP A 62 -0.31 -4.71 -11.75
CA ASP A 62 -0.18 -4.78 -13.21
C ASP A 62 1.18 -4.24 -13.68
N GLY A 63 1.49 -4.46 -14.97
CA GLY A 63 2.62 -3.82 -15.65
C GLY A 63 3.53 -4.79 -16.40
N ARG A 64 4.07 -4.33 -17.55
CA ARG A 64 5.12 -5.02 -18.31
C ARG A 64 6.18 -4.03 -18.83
N PRO A 65 7.48 -4.39 -18.86
CA PRO A 65 8.06 -5.65 -18.39
C PRO A 65 7.98 -5.80 -16.86
N ARG A 66 7.95 -7.03 -16.35
CA ARG A 66 7.89 -7.29 -14.91
C ARG A 66 9.19 -6.82 -14.24
N LYS A 67 9.07 -6.37 -12.98
CA LYS A 67 10.21 -5.92 -12.15
C LYS A 67 10.94 -4.69 -12.72
N LEU A 68 10.22 -3.83 -13.43
CA LEU A 68 10.76 -2.54 -13.88
C LEU A 68 11.09 -1.66 -12.67
N VAL A 69 12.27 -1.06 -12.68
CA VAL A 69 12.72 -0.08 -11.69
C VAL A 69 12.63 1.32 -12.28
N SER A 70 11.73 2.14 -11.74
CA SER A 70 11.56 3.53 -12.16
C SER A 70 11.09 4.37 -10.98
N ALA A 71 11.86 5.41 -10.63
CA ALA A 71 11.54 6.29 -9.51
C ALA A 71 10.26 7.09 -9.76
N ASP A 72 10.06 7.57 -10.99
CA ASP A 72 8.88 8.37 -11.36
C ASP A 72 7.59 7.56 -11.22
N ILE A 73 7.62 6.30 -11.65
CA ILE A 73 6.47 5.38 -11.54
C ILE A 73 6.15 5.11 -10.07
N TYR A 74 7.16 4.91 -9.23
CA TYR A 74 6.93 4.65 -7.81
C TYR A 74 6.38 5.87 -7.08
N ALA A 75 6.86 7.08 -7.40
CA ALA A 75 6.30 8.31 -6.86
C ALA A 75 4.82 8.46 -7.25
N GLU A 76 4.47 8.09 -8.49
CA GLU A 76 3.08 8.07 -8.95
C GLU A 76 2.24 7.01 -8.23
N ASP A 77 2.76 5.79 -8.01
CA ASP A 77 2.06 4.74 -7.27
C ASP A 77 1.64 5.19 -5.86
N PHE A 78 2.50 5.93 -5.17
CA PHE A 78 2.19 6.52 -3.86
C PHE A 78 1.18 7.66 -3.93
N SER A 79 1.14 8.40 -5.04
CA SER A 79 0.26 9.56 -5.22
C SER A 79 -1.15 9.13 -5.65
N ALA A 80 -1.25 8.13 -6.52
CA ALA A 80 -2.52 7.60 -7.03
C ALA A 80 -3.22 6.69 -6.01
N GLY A 81 -2.45 5.88 -5.28
CA GLY A 81 -2.99 4.81 -4.43
C GLY A 81 -3.59 3.64 -5.24
N PRO A 82 -3.73 2.46 -4.63
CA PRO A 82 -4.33 1.29 -5.26
C PRO A 82 -5.83 1.45 -5.45
N ALA A 83 -6.36 0.79 -6.48
CA ALA A 83 -7.78 0.57 -6.57
C ALA A 83 -8.23 -0.23 -5.34
N ALA A 84 -9.38 0.11 -4.75
CA ALA A 84 -9.95 -0.67 -3.68
C ALA A 84 -10.17 -2.10 -4.21
N GLY A 85 -9.42 -3.07 -3.66
CA GLY A 85 -9.69 -4.48 -3.92
C GLY A 85 -11.02 -4.86 -3.27
N ASP A 86 -11.78 -5.72 -3.95
CA ASP A 86 -13.01 -6.33 -3.42
C ASP A 86 -12.75 -7.10 -2.10
#